data_AF-A0A1R1YL69-F1
#
_entry.id   AF-A0A1R1YL69-F1
#
_cell.length_a   1.000
_cell.length_b   1.000
_cell.length_c   1.000
_cell.angle_alpha   90.00
_cell.angle_beta   90.00
_cell.angle_gamma   90.00
#
_symmetry.space_group_name_H-M   'P 1'
#
loop_
_entity.id
_entity.type
_entity.pdbx_description
1 polymer ?
#
loop_
_entity_poly.entity_id
_entity_poly.type
_entity_poly.pdbx_seq_one_letter_code
_entity_poly.pdbx_strand_id
1 'polypeptide(L)'
;MEQETVTQAPMEQDQLNMSKDMVHQLLRERNSKPEPEDLNVTTRAQGTDLTVYQELTEVLPSIEEDFRSPLTEEERKIAINSCPRTSSINYKPPQLNDSALSAIKKVDSVLYGIQIALAKATRPI
;
A
#
# COMPACT_ATOMS: atom_id res chain seq x y z
N MET A 1 16.74 -11.21 -66.09
CA MET A 1 17.49 -10.02 -65.67
C MET A 1 16.68 -9.36 -64.57
N GLU A 2 17.14 -9.02 -63.39
CA GLU A 2 18.34 -9.20 -62.55
C GLU A 2 17.83 -8.84 -61.13
N GLN A 3 18.47 -9.35 -60.10
CA GLN A 3 18.15 -9.13 -58.69
C GLN A 3 18.36 -7.68 -58.26
N GLU A 4 17.63 -7.19 -57.25
CA GLU A 4 18.24 -6.39 -56.17
C GLU A 4 17.56 -6.71 -54.82
N THR A 5 18.21 -7.60 -54.07
CA THR A 5 18.00 -7.83 -52.64
C THR A 5 18.79 -6.79 -51.85
N VAL A 6 18.12 -5.74 -51.36
CA VAL A 6 18.74 -4.82 -50.39
C VAL A 6 18.72 -5.50 -49.01
N THR A 7 19.83 -6.15 -48.70
CA THR A 7 20.13 -6.70 -47.37
C THR A 7 20.42 -5.54 -46.41
N GLN A 8 19.39 -5.09 -45.69
CA GLN A 8 19.46 -4.11 -44.60
C GLN A 8 19.08 -4.82 -43.30
N ALA A 9 20.00 -5.59 -42.72
CA ALA A 9 19.76 -6.37 -41.49
C ALA A 9 20.85 -6.31 -40.40
N PRO A 10 22.16 -6.10 -40.68
CA PRO A 10 23.17 -6.25 -39.61
C PRO A 10 23.22 -5.04 -38.64
N MET A 11 23.04 -3.82 -39.15
CA MET A 11 23.13 -2.59 -38.35
C MET A 11 22.01 -2.44 -37.30
N GLU A 12 20.85 -3.06 -37.54
CA GLU A 12 19.71 -3.06 -36.62
C GLU A 12 19.91 -4.05 -35.46
N GLN A 13 20.56 -5.19 -35.73
CA GLN A 13 20.86 -6.20 -34.70
C GLN A 13 21.91 -5.72 -33.69
N ASP A 14 22.95 -5.04 -34.17
CA ASP A 14 23.98 -4.50 -33.27
C ASP A 14 23.43 -3.37 -32.38
N GLN A 15 22.56 -2.51 -32.92
CA GLN A 15 21.87 -1.50 -32.12
C GLN A 15 20.90 -2.12 -31.11
N LEU A 16 20.19 -3.19 -31.47
CA LEU A 16 19.31 -3.90 -30.55
C LEU A 16 20.10 -4.56 -29.41
N ASN A 17 21.26 -5.14 -29.71
CA ASN A 17 22.11 -5.78 -28.71
C ASN A 17 22.72 -4.75 -27.75
N MET A 18 23.21 -3.62 -28.28
CA MET A 18 23.70 -2.51 -27.46
C MET A 18 22.60 -1.93 -26.55
N SER A 19 21.37 -1.82 -27.06
CA SER A 19 20.22 -1.38 -26.28
C SER A 19 19.89 -2.36 -25.13
N LYS A 20 19.91 -3.67 -25.41
CA LYS A 20 19.71 -4.70 -24.37
C LYS A 20 20.77 -4.62 -23.28
N ASP A 21 22.04 -4.46 -23.66
CA ASP A 21 23.14 -4.37 -22.70
C ASP A 21 23.01 -3.13 -21.80
N MET A 22 22.63 -1.98 -22.38
CA MET A 22 22.35 -0.75 -21.62
C MET A 22 21.20 -0.94 -20.62
N VAL A 23 20.10 -1.59 -21.03
CA VAL A 23 18.96 -1.87 -20.16
C VAL A 23 19.36 -2.82 -19.02
N HIS A 24 20.14 -3.86 -19.32
CA HIS A 24 20.65 -4.77 -18.31
C HIS A 24 21.59 -4.08 -17.32
N GLN A 25 22.41 -3.13 -17.78
CA GLN A 25 23.28 -2.34 -16.91
C GLN A 25 22.48 -1.42 -15.98
N LEU A 26 21.45 -0.74 -16.49
CA LEU A 26 20.57 0.12 -15.70
C LEU A 26 19.76 -0.67 -14.66
N LEU A 27 19.26 -1.85 -15.02
CA LEU A 27 18.57 -2.75 -14.09
C LEU A 27 19.48 -3.23 -12.96
N ARG A 28 20.74 -3.54 -13.28
CA ARG A 28 21.75 -3.91 -12.27
C ARG A 28 22.06 -2.74 -11.34
N GLU A 29 22.22 -1.54 -11.86
CA GLU A 29 22.48 -0.35 -11.04
C GLU A 29 21.30 0.00 -10.13
N ARG A 30 20.07 -0.13 -10.63
CA ARG A 30 18.85 0.06 -9.84
C ARG A 30 18.74 -0.92 -8.67
N ASN A 31 19.07 -2.19 -8.90
CA ASN A 31 18.99 -3.24 -7.89
C ASN A 31 20.22 -3.27 -6.94
N SER A 32 21.30 -2.56 -7.28
CA SER A 32 22.53 -2.48 -6.46
C SER A 32 22.52 -1.33 -5.45
N LYS A 33 21.55 -0.42 -5.51
CA LYS A 33 21.39 0.64 -4.52
C LYS A 33 20.45 0.12 -3.44
N PRO A 34 20.93 -0.23 -2.23
CA PRO A 34 20.04 -0.35 -1.09
C PRO A 34 19.41 1.03 -0.91
N GLU A 35 18.09 1.12 -1.09
CA GLU A 35 17.36 2.29 -0.65
C GLU A 35 17.70 2.46 0.84
N PRO A 36 18.12 3.65 1.32
CA PRO A 36 18.21 3.85 2.74
C PRO A 36 16.80 3.66 3.28
N GLU A 37 16.55 2.51 3.92
CA GLU A 37 15.35 2.31 4.71
C GLU A 37 15.26 3.53 5.63
N ASP A 38 14.25 4.37 5.42
CA ASP A 38 13.96 5.48 6.34
C ASP A 38 13.87 4.83 7.72
N LEU A 39 14.71 5.30 8.65
CA LEU A 39 14.82 4.76 10.00
C LEU A 39 13.45 4.69 10.71
N ASN A 40 12.47 5.47 10.23
CA ASN A 40 11.12 5.55 10.76
C ASN A 40 10.06 4.78 9.95
N VAL A 41 10.41 4.20 8.79
CA VAL A 41 9.50 3.42 7.95
C VAL A 41 9.82 1.94 8.11
N THR A 42 9.19 1.32 9.10
CA THR A 42 9.20 -0.13 9.24
C THR A 42 8.11 -0.73 8.34
N THR A 43 8.49 -1.58 7.40
CA THR A 43 7.52 -2.43 6.67
C THR A 43 6.79 -3.29 7.69
N ARG A 44 5.49 -3.03 7.89
CA ARG A 44 4.66 -3.82 8.81
C ARG A 44 4.67 -5.27 8.32
N ALA A 45 5.28 -6.17 9.09
CA ALA A 45 5.26 -7.60 8.80
C ALA A 45 3.81 -8.07 8.68
N GLN A 46 3.44 -8.58 7.50
CA GLN A 46 2.22 -9.37 7.36
C GLN A 46 2.50 -10.71 8.02
N GLY A 47 2.01 -10.92 9.24
CA GLY A 47 2.13 -12.21 9.90
C GLY A 47 2.66 -12.14 11.32
N THR A 48 1.98 -11.39 12.19
CA THR A 48 1.62 -11.98 13.48
C THR A 48 0.33 -11.32 13.91
N ASP A 49 -0.75 -11.94 13.47
CA ASP A 49 -2.06 -11.75 14.02
C ASP A 49 -1.91 -12.04 15.52
N LEU A 50 -1.92 -11.02 16.38
CA LEU A 50 -1.92 -11.07 17.85
C LEU A 50 -1.44 -12.39 18.49
N THR A 51 -0.19 -12.50 18.97
CA THR A 51 0.18 -13.66 19.82
C THR A 51 -0.57 -13.55 21.14
N VAL A 52 -1.53 -14.45 21.36
CA VAL A 52 -2.27 -14.49 22.63
C VAL A 52 -1.30 -14.85 23.75
N TYR A 53 -1.32 -14.08 24.84
CA TYR A 53 -0.53 -14.38 26.02
C TYR A 53 -0.92 -15.75 26.57
N GLN A 54 0.05 -16.58 26.93
CA GLN A 54 -0.21 -17.93 27.47
C GLN A 54 -1.09 -17.87 28.73
N GLU A 55 -0.86 -16.89 29.60
CA GLU A 55 -1.68 -16.65 30.80
C GLU A 55 -3.15 -16.35 30.44
N LEU A 56 -3.39 -15.74 29.28
CA LEU A 56 -4.72 -15.38 28.80
C LEU A 56 -5.47 -16.57 28.22
N THR A 57 -4.79 -17.49 27.53
CA THR A 57 -5.41 -18.75 27.07
C THR A 57 -5.70 -19.71 28.23
N GLU A 58 -4.93 -19.65 29.32
CA GLU A 58 -5.20 -20.44 30.53
C GLU A 58 -6.47 -19.96 31.25
N VAL A 59 -6.69 -18.65 31.32
CA VAL A 59 -7.88 -18.07 31.96
C VAL A 59 -9.09 -18.11 31.03
N LEU A 60 -8.88 -17.96 29.72
CA LEU A 60 -9.92 -17.93 28.69
C LEU A 60 -9.52 -18.79 27.48
N PRO A 61 -9.73 -20.12 27.56
CA PRO A 61 -9.36 -21.02 26.47
C PRO A 61 -10.06 -20.71 25.14
N SER A 62 -11.26 -20.12 25.17
CA SER A 62 -12.03 -19.77 23.96
C SER A 62 -11.52 -18.53 23.22
N ILE A 63 -10.55 -17.80 23.79
CA ILE A 63 -10.05 -16.56 23.19
C ILE A 63 -9.33 -16.79 21.85
N GLU A 64 -8.74 -17.98 21.66
CA GLU A 64 -8.12 -18.34 20.41
C GLU A 64 -9.17 -18.55 19.31
N GLU A 65 -10.36 -19.06 19.64
CA GLU A 65 -11.40 -19.36 18.67
C GLU A 65 -12.26 -18.12 18.33
N ASP A 66 -12.66 -17.36 19.35
CA ASP A 66 -13.57 -16.20 19.24
C ASP A 66 -12.95 -14.99 18.53
N PHE A 67 -11.63 -14.77 18.67
CA PHE A 67 -10.96 -13.59 18.12
C PHE A 67 -10.31 -13.83 16.76
N ARG A 68 -10.09 -15.09 16.40
CA ARG A 68 -9.41 -15.47 15.14
C ARG A 68 -10.36 -15.64 13.98
N SER A 69 -11.61 -16.01 14.26
CA SER A 69 -12.60 -16.29 13.23
C SER A 69 -13.26 -14.98 12.80
N PRO A 70 -12.95 -14.44 11.60
CA PRO A 70 -13.66 -13.27 11.12
C PRO A 70 -15.13 -13.62 10.92
N LEU A 71 -16.02 -12.75 11.40
CA LEU A 71 -17.45 -12.87 11.13
C LEU A 71 -17.72 -12.77 9.62
N THR A 72 -18.67 -13.56 9.13
CA THR A 72 -19.21 -13.38 7.78
C THR A 72 -19.91 -12.02 7.64
N GLU A 73 -20.09 -11.54 6.41
CA GLU A 73 -20.75 -10.25 6.15
C GLU A 73 -22.17 -10.22 6.75
N GLU A 74 -22.87 -11.34 6.64
CA GLU A 74 -24.22 -11.57 7.15
C GLU A 74 -24.26 -11.53 8.67
N GLU A 75 -23.35 -12.25 9.35
CA GLU A 75 -23.23 -12.24 10.80
C GLU A 75 -22.86 -10.86 11.32
N ARG A 76 -21.91 -10.17 10.65
CA ARG A 76 -21.52 -8.81 11.01
C ARG A 76 -22.71 -7.86 10.90
N LYS A 77 -23.49 -7.96 9.82
CA LYS A 77 -24.69 -7.15 9.63
C LYS A 77 -25.72 -7.41 10.72
N ILE A 78 -25.94 -8.67 11.11
CA ILE A 78 -26.87 -9.02 12.19
C ILE A 78 -26.38 -8.45 13.52
N ALA A 79 -25.11 -8.64 13.87
CA ALA A 79 -24.54 -8.16 15.13
C ALA A 79 -24.58 -6.63 15.26
N ILE A 80 -24.29 -5.89 14.19
CA ILE A 80 -24.38 -4.42 14.18
C ILE A 80 -25.83 -3.96 14.37
N ASN A 81 -26.78 -4.61 13.71
CA ASN A 81 -28.20 -4.22 13.76
C ASN A 81 -28.93 -4.75 15.01
N SER A 82 -28.42 -5.79 15.67
CA SER A 82 -28.98 -6.32 16.92
C SER A 82 -28.60 -5.47 18.13
N CYS A 83 -27.49 -4.73 18.05
CA CYS A 83 -27.10 -3.80 19.11
C CYS A 83 -28.13 -2.67 19.22
N PRO A 84 -28.80 -2.51 20.37
CA PRO A 84 -29.77 -1.44 20.55
C PRO A 84 -29.06 -0.09 20.41
N ARG A 85 -29.59 0.77 19.54
CA ARG A 85 -29.09 2.14 19.39
C ARG A 85 -29.10 2.80 20.78
N THR A 86 -27.93 3.22 21.25
CA THR A 86 -27.74 3.82 22.58
C THR A 86 -28.43 5.19 22.64
N SER A 87 -29.75 5.19 22.81
CA SER A 87 -30.57 6.41 22.88
C SER A 87 -30.61 7.01 24.28
N SER A 88 -30.11 6.31 25.30
CA SER A 88 -30.20 6.69 26.71
C SER A 88 -29.02 7.51 27.22
N ILE A 89 -27.91 7.62 26.47
CA ILE A 89 -26.73 8.36 26.90
C ILE A 89 -26.78 9.77 26.32
N ASN A 90 -26.97 10.77 27.18
CA ASN A 90 -26.75 12.18 26.85
C ASN A 90 -25.25 12.47 26.75
N TYR A 91 -24.60 11.84 25.77
CA TYR A 91 -23.20 12.11 25.49
C TYR A 91 -23.09 13.44 24.75
N LYS A 92 -22.44 14.41 25.38
CA LYS A 92 -21.97 15.62 24.70
C LYS A 92 -20.52 15.33 24.27
N PRO A 93 -20.26 14.95 23.01
CA PRO A 93 -18.90 14.76 22.56
C PRO A 93 -18.09 16.04 22.80
N PRO A 94 -16.80 15.92 23.13
CA PRO A 94 -15.90 17.06 23.16
C PRO A 94 -16.03 17.86 21.87
N GLN A 95 -15.96 19.19 21.97
CA GLN A 95 -15.94 20.04 20.79
C GLN A 95 -14.71 19.65 19.96
N LEU A 96 -14.96 19.12 18.76
CA LEU A 96 -13.91 18.92 17.79
C LEU A 96 -13.33 20.30 17.46
N ASN A 97 -12.03 20.40 17.35
CA ASN A 97 -11.38 21.64 16.94
C ASN A 97 -11.62 21.87 15.43
N ASP A 98 -12.79 22.40 15.08
CA ASP A 98 -13.17 22.71 13.69
C ASP A 98 -12.12 23.57 12.97
N SER A 99 -11.43 24.43 13.75
CA SER A 99 -10.32 25.24 13.28
C SER A 99 -9.12 24.38 12.84
N ALA A 100 -8.79 23.31 13.56
CA ALA A 100 -7.74 22.38 13.16
C ALA A 100 -8.18 21.52 11.97
N LEU A 101 -9.45 21.10 11.93
CA LEU A 101 -9.99 20.35 10.79
C LEU A 101 -9.88 21.12 9.47
N SER A 102 -10.11 22.44 9.50
CA SER A 102 -9.99 23.31 8.31
C SER A 102 -8.54 23.46 7.84
N ALA A 103 -7.59 23.56 8.77
CA ALA A 103 -6.16 23.66 8.46
C ALA A 103 -5.61 22.33 7.94
N ILE A 104 -6.00 21.21 8.56
CA ILE A 104 -5.62 19.86 8.16
C ILE A 104 -6.13 19.56 6.75
N LYS A 105 -7.39 19.87 6.42
CA LYS A 105 -7.96 19.68 5.07
C LYS A 105 -7.20 20.44 3.99
N LYS A 106 -6.72 21.65 4.28
CA LYS A 106 -5.91 22.43 3.33
C LYS A 106 -4.55 21.79 3.09
N VAL A 107 -3.88 21.36 4.16
CA VAL A 107 -2.57 20.68 4.06
C VAL A 107 -2.70 19.35 3.31
N ASP A 108 -3.73 18.55 3.60
CA ASP A 108 -4.00 17.29 2.90
C ASP A 108 -4.25 17.50 1.40
N SER A 109 -5.05 18.51 1.04
CA SER A 109 -5.30 18.84 -0.37
C SER A 109 -4.02 19.25 -1.10
N VAL A 110 -3.12 19.97 -0.43
CA VAL A 110 -1.82 20.36 -1.00
C VAL A 110 -0.93 19.13 -1.16
N LEU A 111 -0.85 18.27 -0.16
CA LEU A 111 -0.06 17.03 -0.19
C LEU A 111 -0.54 16.09 -1.30
N TYR A 112 -1.86 15.92 -1.44
CA TYR A 112 -2.46 15.13 -2.52
C TYR A 112 -2.12 15.69 -3.91
N GLY A 113 -2.14 17.03 -4.06
CA GLY A 113 -1.70 17.69 -5.29
C GLY A 113 -0.24 17.41 -5.63
N ILE A 114 0.65 17.46 -4.64
CA ILE A 114 2.08 17.13 -4.80
C ILE A 114 2.26 15.68 -5.23
N GLN A 115 1.55 14.74 -4.60
CA GLN A 115 1.59 13.31 -4.96
C GLN A 115 1.17 13.07 -6.40
N ILE A 116 0.08 13.71 -6.85
CA ILE A 116 -0.37 13.62 -8.25
C ILE A 116 0.68 14.18 -9.21
N ALA A 117 1.27 15.34 -8.89
CA ALA A 117 2.27 15.98 -9.74
C ALA A 117 3.52 15.09 -9.88
N LEU A 118 4.01 14.53 -8.78
CA LEU A 118 5.12 13.58 -8.76
C LEU A 118 4.78 12.32 -9.56
N ALA A 119 3.63 11.69 -9.31
CA ALA A 119 3.20 10.49 -10.02
C ALA A 119 3.09 10.71 -11.54
N LYS A 120 2.66 11.90 -11.97
CA LYS A 120 2.63 12.28 -13.39
C LYS A 120 4.03 12.48 -13.97
N ALA A 121 4.92 13.12 -13.23
CA ALA A 121 6.30 13.35 -13.66
C ALA A 121 7.12 12.06 -13.75
N THR A 122 6.82 11.07 -12.90
CA THR A 122 7.54 9.79 -12.85
C THR A 122 6.85 8.68 -13.66
N ARG A 123 5.72 8.96 -14.33
CA ARG A 123 5.04 7.97 -15.16
C ARG A 123 5.86 7.74 -16.44
N PRO A 124 6.27 6.50 -16.75
CA PRO A 124 6.95 6.20 -18.02
C PRO A 124 5.99 6.45 -19.19
N ILE A 125 6.54 6.94 -20.31
CA ILE A 125 5.84 7.13 -21.58
C ILE A 125 5.52 5.78 -22.20
#